data_AF-A0A8T3AYA0-F1
#
_entry.id   AF-A0A8T3AYA0-F1
#
_cell.length_a   1.000
_cell.length_b   1.000
_cell.length_c   1.000
_cell.angle_alpha   90.00
_cell.angle_beta   90.00
_cell.angle_gamma   90.00
#
_symmetry.space_group_name_H-M   'P 1'
#
loop_
_entity.id
_entity.type
_entity.pdbx_description
1 polymer ?
#
loop_
_entity_poly.entity_id
_entity_poly.type
_entity_poly.pdbx_seq_one_letter_code
_entity_poly.pdbx_strand_id
1 'polypeptide(L)'
;MASPANVMLAIHEKKPCSTVDLYHPLRQHVANHYSEREAESLEDDFQFLQQMRSEVENPPDGSPERRRDHLQSYFRALCLVEPRFPISSDPSHINSVSFAWFDAFRPSRKAVQTSLHLEKAAVLFNLGAVQSQVAVAADRALATGIKVACSSFQAAAGTFAFLKDNVSVKAVIGPGGSAVDMSTECAGMLERLMLAQAQECFFEKVITDSKSPGLCSKIARQVSTLFIKILPVLSFKIVFV
;
A
#
# COMPACT_ATOMS: atom_id res chain seq x y z
N MET A 1 2.59 37.91 1.76
CA MET A 1 3.48 37.03 0.98
C MET A 1 3.02 35.61 1.23
N ALA A 2 2.61 34.87 0.20
CA ALA A 2 2.30 33.45 0.37
C ALA A 2 3.58 32.74 0.83
N SER A 3 3.52 32.03 1.96
CA SER A 3 4.62 31.15 2.35
C SER A 3 4.84 30.15 1.22
N PRO A 4 6.08 29.86 0.79
CA PRO A 4 6.31 28.76 -0.14
C PRO A 4 5.69 27.50 0.47
N ALA A 5 4.90 26.78 -0.32
CA ALA A 5 4.29 25.53 0.12
C ALA A 5 5.42 24.57 0.50
N ASN A 6 5.34 23.96 1.68
CA ASN A 6 6.36 23.03 2.13
C ASN A 6 6.38 21.80 1.21
N VAL A 7 7.57 21.27 0.97
CA VAL A 7 7.76 20.07 0.16
C VAL A 7 7.19 18.88 0.92
N MET A 8 6.22 18.20 0.30
CA MET A 8 5.62 16.99 0.83
C MET A 8 6.22 15.78 0.11
N LEU A 9 6.46 14.72 0.87
CA LEU A 9 7.08 13.47 0.44
C LEU A 9 6.01 12.46 0.02
N ALA A 10 6.20 11.87 -1.15
CA ALA A 10 5.46 10.70 -1.62
C ALA A 10 6.33 9.44 -1.51
N ILE A 11 5.68 8.29 -1.37
CA ILE A 11 6.34 6.99 -1.34
C ILE A 11 6.31 6.37 -2.74
N HIS A 12 7.39 5.69 -3.10
CA HIS A 12 7.45 4.90 -4.33
C HIS A 12 6.70 3.58 -4.17
N GLU A 13 6.02 3.17 -5.25
CA GLU A 13 5.47 1.83 -5.33
C GLU A 13 6.56 0.77 -5.42
N LYS A 14 6.31 -0.38 -4.80
CA LYS A 14 7.02 -1.63 -5.02
C LYS A 14 6.74 -2.15 -6.43
N LYS A 15 7.71 -2.88 -6.97
CA LYS A 15 7.62 -3.52 -8.28
C LYS A 15 7.58 -5.04 -8.15
N PRO A 16 6.68 -5.74 -8.86
CA PRO A 16 6.71 -7.20 -8.93
C PRO A 16 7.94 -7.66 -9.72
N CYS A 17 8.48 -8.82 -9.34
CA CYS A 17 9.68 -9.38 -9.97
C CYS A 17 9.38 -10.34 -11.13
N SER A 18 8.18 -10.89 -11.18
CA SER A 18 7.79 -11.93 -12.13
C SER A 18 6.29 -11.91 -12.36
N THR A 19 5.88 -12.44 -13.52
CA THR A 19 4.48 -12.75 -13.82
C THR A 19 3.99 -13.86 -12.92
N VAL A 20 2.81 -13.70 -12.32
CA VAL A 20 2.16 -14.72 -11.49
C VAL A 20 0.90 -15.23 -12.17
N ASP A 21 0.82 -16.55 -12.33
CA ASP A 21 -0.39 -17.24 -12.79
C ASP A 21 -1.23 -17.66 -11.58
N LEU A 22 -2.38 -17.00 -11.42
CA LEU A 22 -3.40 -17.34 -10.44
C LEU A 22 -4.52 -18.17 -11.05
N TYR A 23 -4.68 -18.13 -12.38
CA TYR A 23 -5.80 -18.79 -13.04
C TYR A 23 -5.67 -20.32 -12.97
N HIS A 24 -4.58 -20.90 -13.49
CA HIS A 24 -4.50 -22.36 -13.60
C HIS A 24 -4.47 -23.07 -12.23
N PRO A 25 -3.68 -22.62 -11.24
CA PRO A 25 -3.59 -23.32 -9.96
C PRO A 25 -4.91 -23.30 -9.17
N LEU A 26 -5.65 -22.18 -9.21
CA LEU A 26 -6.93 -22.06 -8.51
C LEU A 26 -8.02 -22.87 -9.20
N ARG A 27 -8.09 -22.83 -10.55
CA ARG A 27 -9.01 -23.67 -11.31
C ARG A 27 -8.77 -25.15 -11.04
N GLN A 28 -7.50 -25.59 -11.13
CA GLN A 28 -7.13 -26.98 -10.91
C GLN A 28 -7.50 -27.45 -9.49
N HIS A 29 -7.34 -26.57 -8.50
CA HIS A 29 -7.78 -26.87 -7.14
C HIS A 29 -9.29 -27.12 -7.07
N VAL A 30 -10.12 -26.29 -7.71
CA VAL A 30 -11.57 -26.51 -7.73
C VAL A 30 -11.93 -27.80 -8.46
N ALA A 31 -11.32 -28.06 -9.61
CA ALA A 31 -11.57 -29.27 -10.39
C ALA A 31 -11.26 -30.56 -9.60
N ASN A 32 -10.15 -30.56 -8.86
CA ASN A 32 -9.69 -31.72 -8.09
C ASN A 32 -10.47 -31.94 -6.79
N HIS A 33 -10.89 -30.88 -6.10
CA HIS A 33 -11.52 -30.97 -4.79
C HIS A 33 -13.05 -30.99 -4.84
N TYR A 34 -13.65 -30.45 -5.90
CA TYR A 34 -15.10 -30.34 -6.06
C TYR A 34 -15.56 -31.06 -7.32
N SER A 35 -15.41 -30.44 -8.50
CA SER A 35 -15.68 -31.07 -9.80
C SER A 35 -15.20 -30.20 -10.98
N GLU A 36 -14.96 -30.82 -12.14
CA GLU A 36 -14.65 -30.08 -13.38
C GLU A 36 -15.77 -29.10 -13.76
N ARG A 37 -17.03 -29.52 -13.58
CA ARG A 37 -18.21 -28.68 -13.89
C ARG A 37 -18.26 -27.41 -13.03
N GLU A 38 -17.89 -27.49 -11.76
CA GLU A 38 -17.82 -26.31 -10.90
C GLU A 38 -16.65 -25.41 -11.29
N ALA A 39 -15.51 -25.99 -11.65
CA ALA A 39 -14.37 -25.22 -12.16
C ALA A 39 -14.73 -24.44 -13.44
N GLU A 40 -15.41 -25.09 -14.39
CA GLU A 40 -15.94 -24.44 -15.61
C GLU A 40 -16.92 -23.31 -15.29
N SER A 41 -17.77 -23.48 -14.27
CA SER A 41 -18.73 -22.44 -13.87
C SER A 41 -18.09 -21.18 -13.26
N LEU A 42 -16.82 -21.28 -12.82
CA LEU A 42 -16.04 -20.20 -12.19
C LEU A 42 -14.94 -19.65 -13.13
N GLU A 43 -14.94 -20.06 -14.39
CA GLU A 43 -13.94 -19.69 -15.39
C GLU A 43 -13.73 -18.18 -15.48
N ASP A 44 -14.84 -17.42 -15.59
CA ASP A 44 -14.82 -15.96 -15.69
C ASP A 44 -14.22 -15.30 -14.43
N ASP A 45 -14.48 -15.86 -13.24
CA ASP A 45 -13.95 -15.34 -11.97
C ASP A 45 -12.42 -15.53 -11.89
N PHE A 46 -11.91 -16.68 -12.33
CA PHE A 46 -10.47 -16.93 -12.38
C PHE A 46 -9.77 -16.02 -13.39
N GLN A 47 -10.37 -15.83 -14.56
CA GLN A 47 -9.86 -14.91 -15.58
C GLN A 47 -9.85 -13.47 -15.08
N PHE A 48 -10.92 -13.05 -14.39
CA PHE A 48 -11.00 -11.72 -13.81
C PHE A 48 -9.94 -11.49 -12.71
N LEU A 49 -9.69 -12.50 -11.86
CA LEU A 49 -8.62 -12.43 -10.85
C LEU A 49 -7.24 -12.32 -11.50
N GLN A 50 -6.98 -13.11 -12.55
CA GLN A 50 -5.74 -13.05 -13.31
C GLN A 50 -5.56 -11.68 -13.96
N GLN A 51 -6.61 -11.12 -14.58
CA GLN A 51 -6.58 -9.79 -15.18
C GLN A 51 -6.27 -8.71 -14.14
N MET A 52 -6.92 -8.75 -12.97
CA MET A 52 -6.62 -7.82 -11.88
C MET A 52 -5.15 -7.90 -11.46
N ARG A 53 -4.60 -9.12 -11.36
CA ARG A 53 -3.18 -9.32 -11.04
C ARG A 53 -2.27 -8.76 -12.13
N SER A 54 -2.58 -8.98 -13.41
CA SER A 54 -1.81 -8.47 -14.54
C SER A 54 -1.76 -6.95 -14.59
N GLU A 55 -2.85 -6.27 -14.23
CA GLU A 55 -2.90 -4.81 -14.09
C GLU A 55 -2.15 -4.28 -12.86
N VAL A 56 -1.97 -5.10 -11.81
CA VAL A 56 -1.06 -4.75 -10.71
C VAL A 56 0.40 -4.77 -11.18
N GLU A 57 0.73 -5.76 -12.00
CA GLU A 57 2.03 -6.01 -12.61
C GLU A 57 2.43 -4.93 -13.62
N ASN A 58 1.51 -4.64 -14.53
CA ASN A 58 1.64 -3.69 -15.62
C ASN A 58 0.50 -2.69 -15.49
N PRO A 59 0.62 -1.68 -14.59
CA PRO A 59 -0.40 -0.65 -14.45
C PRO A 59 -0.67 -0.01 -15.81
N PRO A 60 -1.93 0.06 -16.25
CA PRO A 60 -2.27 0.85 -17.44
C PRO A 60 -1.97 2.32 -17.16
N ASP A 61 -1.67 3.08 -18.21
CA ASP A 61 -1.53 4.53 -18.10
C ASP A 61 -2.82 5.12 -17.54
N GLY A 62 -2.71 5.79 -16.40
CA GLY A 62 -3.87 6.21 -15.64
C GLY A 62 -3.51 7.19 -14.54
N SER A 63 -4.54 7.86 -14.01
CA SER A 63 -4.36 8.74 -12.87
C SER A 63 -4.09 7.93 -11.59
N PRO A 64 -3.38 8.50 -10.60
CA PRO A 64 -3.15 7.83 -9.31
C PRO A 64 -4.44 7.36 -8.61
N GLU A 65 -5.58 8.03 -8.83
CA GLU A 65 -6.88 7.62 -8.29
C GLU A 65 -7.38 6.30 -8.90
N ARG A 66 -7.21 6.11 -10.22
CA ARG A 66 -7.56 4.82 -10.87
C ARG A 66 -6.67 3.71 -10.35
N ARG A 67 -5.36 3.99 -10.18
CA ARG A 67 -4.41 3.03 -9.60
C ARG A 67 -4.81 2.64 -8.18
N ARG A 68 -5.24 3.60 -7.35
CA ARG A 68 -5.78 3.35 -6.00
C ARG A 68 -6.98 2.41 -6.03
N ASP A 69 -7.96 2.69 -6.89
CA ASP A 69 -9.21 1.92 -6.95
C ASP A 69 -8.96 0.48 -7.42
N HIS A 70 -8.02 0.30 -8.35
CA HIS A 70 -7.57 -1.02 -8.79
C HIS A 70 -6.91 -1.82 -7.66
N LEU A 71 -5.92 -1.23 -6.98
CA LEU A 71 -5.22 -1.87 -5.86
C LEU A 71 -6.20 -2.25 -4.73
N GLN A 72 -7.19 -1.39 -4.46
CA GLN A 72 -8.21 -1.68 -3.46
C GLN A 72 -9.11 -2.85 -3.87
N SER A 73 -9.52 -2.91 -5.14
CA SER A 73 -10.35 -3.99 -5.68
C SER A 73 -9.62 -5.32 -5.65
N TYR A 74 -8.36 -5.32 -6.09
CA TYR A 74 -7.52 -6.51 -6.07
C TYR A 74 -7.22 -6.99 -4.63
N PHE A 75 -6.94 -6.08 -3.69
CA PHE A 75 -6.77 -6.45 -2.28
C PHE A 75 -8.02 -7.13 -1.69
N ARG A 76 -9.22 -6.64 -2.03
CA ARG A 76 -10.49 -7.27 -1.60
C ARG A 76 -10.62 -8.68 -2.19
N ALA A 77 -10.29 -8.85 -3.46
CA ALA A 77 -10.28 -10.16 -4.10
C ALA A 77 -9.33 -11.13 -3.38
N LEU A 78 -8.11 -10.70 -3.06
CA LEU A 78 -7.16 -11.52 -2.28
C LEU A 78 -7.71 -11.93 -0.90
N CYS A 79 -8.46 -11.05 -0.23
CA CYS A 79 -9.11 -11.39 1.05
C CYS A 79 -10.22 -12.44 0.90
N LEU A 80 -10.88 -12.51 -0.27
CA LEU A 80 -11.88 -13.53 -0.57
C LEU A 80 -11.24 -14.86 -1.00
N VAL A 81 -10.07 -14.81 -1.64
CA VAL A 81 -9.30 -15.99 -2.06
C VAL A 81 -8.65 -16.70 -0.86
N GLU A 82 -8.04 -15.93 0.04
CA GLU A 82 -7.28 -16.45 1.20
C GLU A 82 -7.97 -17.56 2.01
N PRO A 83 -9.25 -17.44 2.43
CA PRO A 83 -9.91 -18.50 3.20
C PRO A 83 -10.38 -19.69 2.36
N ARG A 84 -10.39 -19.60 1.03
CA ARG A 84 -10.92 -20.63 0.12
C ARG A 84 -9.82 -21.48 -0.51
N PHE A 85 -8.66 -20.88 -0.73
CA PHE A 85 -7.56 -21.50 -1.45
C PHE A 85 -6.33 -21.56 -0.56
N PRO A 86 -5.98 -22.75 -0.04
CA PRO A 86 -4.79 -22.90 0.78
C PRO A 86 -3.55 -22.78 -0.11
N ILE A 87 -2.88 -21.63 -0.07
CA ILE A 87 -1.62 -21.37 -0.79
C ILE A 87 -0.48 -21.33 0.23
N SER A 88 0.35 -22.37 0.24
CA SER A 88 1.56 -22.44 1.06
C SER A 88 2.58 -23.40 0.44
N SER A 89 3.76 -23.51 1.06
CA SER A 89 4.78 -24.51 0.70
C SER A 89 4.42 -25.95 1.13
N ASP A 90 3.27 -26.17 1.76
CA ASP A 90 2.81 -27.51 2.12
C ASP A 90 2.48 -28.32 0.85
N PRO A 91 2.93 -29.59 0.73
CA PRO A 91 2.62 -30.44 -0.42
C PRO A 91 1.13 -30.68 -0.67
N SER A 92 0.29 -30.58 0.37
CA SER A 92 -1.18 -30.72 0.28
C SER A 92 -1.90 -29.44 -0.14
N HIS A 93 -1.18 -28.32 -0.20
CA HIS A 93 -1.70 -27.00 -0.57
C HIS A 93 -1.34 -26.67 -2.03
N ILE A 94 -1.88 -25.56 -2.53
CA ILE A 94 -1.49 -25.00 -3.82
C ILE A 94 -0.09 -24.39 -3.67
N ASN A 95 0.93 -25.16 -4.04
CA ASN A 95 2.35 -24.79 -3.89
C ASN A 95 3.01 -24.31 -5.19
N SER A 96 2.28 -24.32 -6.32
CA SER A 96 2.75 -23.86 -7.62
C SER A 96 2.73 -22.33 -7.79
N VAL A 97 2.09 -21.60 -6.87
CA VAL A 97 1.99 -20.13 -6.90
C VAL A 97 3.05 -19.50 -6.00
N SER A 98 3.93 -18.68 -6.57
CA SER A 98 4.93 -17.94 -5.81
C SER A 98 4.90 -16.45 -6.16
N PHE A 99 4.90 -15.60 -5.13
CA PHE A 99 4.89 -14.15 -5.28
C PHE A 99 6.30 -13.61 -5.04
N ALA A 100 6.73 -12.67 -5.87
CA ALA A 100 8.04 -12.06 -5.77
C ALA A 100 7.97 -10.54 -5.96
N TRP A 101 8.50 -9.78 -5.00
CA TRP A 101 8.45 -8.32 -4.98
C TRP A 101 9.80 -7.71 -4.62
N PHE A 102 10.18 -6.65 -5.32
CA PHE A 102 11.36 -5.85 -4.99
C PHE A 102 11.12 -5.00 -3.74
N ASP A 103 12.16 -4.80 -2.94
CA ASP A 103 12.14 -3.86 -1.81
C ASP A 103 12.03 -2.42 -2.33
N ALA A 104 11.11 -1.64 -1.75
CA ALA A 104 10.79 -0.27 -2.18
C ALA A 104 11.97 0.70 -2.01
N PHE A 105 12.83 0.46 -1.02
CA PHE A 105 13.95 1.34 -0.67
C PHE A 105 15.30 0.78 -1.09
N ARG A 106 15.38 -0.53 -1.34
CA ARG A 106 16.58 -1.25 -1.79
C ARG A 106 16.26 -2.16 -2.98
N PRO A 107 16.12 -1.62 -4.21
CA PRO A 107 15.70 -2.40 -5.38
C PRO A 107 16.58 -3.62 -5.73
N SER A 108 17.81 -3.69 -5.21
CA SER A 108 18.68 -4.87 -5.34
C SER A 108 18.23 -6.07 -4.50
N ARG A 109 17.27 -5.89 -3.58
CA ARG A 109 16.69 -6.94 -2.75
C ARG A 109 15.28 -7.28 -3.21
N LYS A 110 14.93 -8.56 -3.10
CA LYS A 110 13.57 -9.06 -3.34
C LYS A 110 13.15 -10.02 -2.23
N ALA A 111 11.85 -10.05 -1.96
CA ALA A 111 11.21 -11.05 -1.12
C ALA A 111 10.42 -12.00 -2.02
N VAL A 112 10.53 -13.31 -1.76
CA VAL A 112 9.80 -14.35 -2.52
C VAL A 112 9.09 -15.27 -1.55
N GLN A 113 7.78 -15.48 -1.71
CA GLN A 113 7.01 -16.38 -0.86
C GLN A 113 5.88 -17.07 -1.63
N THR A 114 5.70 -18.36 -1.38
CA THR A 114 4.50 -19.12 -1.73
C THR A 114 3.42 -18.83 -0.69
N SER A 115 2.97 -17.58 -0.59
CA SER A 115 1.94 -17.16 0.36
C SER A 115 1.27 -15.87 -0.10
N LEU A 116 -0.06 -15.83 -0.01
CA LEU A 116 -0.86 -14.63 -0.28
C LEU A 116 -0.53 -13.47 0.66
N HIS A 117 0.06 -13.72 1.83
CA HIS A 117 0.39 -12.65 2.77
C HIS A 117 1.43 -11.68 2.21
N LEU A 118 2.42 -12.18 1.46
CA LEU A 118 3.41 -11.31 0.80
C LEU A 118 2.73 -10.43 -0.26
N GLU A 119 1.86 -11.03 -1.07
CA GLU A 119 1.10 -10.33 -2.09
C GLU A 119 0.20 -9.23 -1.49
N LYS A 120 -0.59 -9.59 -0.46
CA LYS A 120 -1.45 -8.65 0.27
C LYS A 120 -0.65 -7.50 0.88
N ALA A 121 0.52 -7.78 1.46
CA ALA A 121 1.39 -6.77 2.03
C ALA A 121 1.89 -5.78 0.97
N ALA A 122 2.36 -6.30 -0.19
CA ALA A 122 2.87 -5.46 -1.27
C ALA A 122 1.78 -4.59 -1.90
N VAL A 123 0.57 -5.14 -2.10
CA VAL A 123 -0.59 -4.40 -2.60
C VAL A 123 -1.01 -3.29 -1.64
N LEU A 124 -1.06 -3.56 -0.33
CA LEU A 124 -1.35 -2.53 0.68
C LEU A 124 -0.26 -1.45 0.73
N PHE A 125 1.01 -1.84 0.63
CA PHE A 125 2.11 -0.88 0.57
C PHE A 125 1.95 0.06 -0.63
N ASN A 126 1.67 -0.49 -1.82
CA ASN A 126 1.44 0.30 -3.02
C ASN A 126 0.19 1.17 -2.91
N LEU A 127 -0.87 0.69 -2.25
CA LEU A 127 -2.07 1.49 -2.00
C LEU A 127 -1.76 2.73 -1.14
N GLY A 128 -0.97 2.56 -0.07
CA GLY A 128 -0.50 3.68 0.75
C GLY A 128 0.42 4.63 -0.02
N ALA A 129 1.30 4.08 -0.86
CA ALA A 129 2.18 4.85 -1.72
C ALA A 129 1.41 5.72 -2.72
N VAL A 130 0.44 5.15 -3.43
CA VAL A 130 -0.39 5.87 -4.40
C VAL A 130 -1.25 6.93 -3.71
N GLN A 131 -1.80 6.66 -2.52
CA GLN A 131 -2.51 7.67 -1.74
C GLN A 131 -1.61 8.86 -1.36
N SER A 132 -0.34 8.61 -1.04
CA SER A 132 0.63 9.70 -0.81
C SER A 132 0.92 10.50 -2.09
N GLN A 133 0.96 9.85 -3.25
CA GLN A 133 1.16 10.52 -4.55
C GLN A 133 -0.04 11.39 -4.93
N VAL A 134 -1.28 10.90 -4.73
CA VAL A 134 -2.51 11.70 -4.88
C VAL A 134 -2.44 12.95 -3.98
N ALA A 135 -1.95 12.80 -2.75
CA ALA A 135 -1.85 13.91 -1.81
C ALA A 135 -0.84 14.98 -2.25
N VAL A 136 0.32 14.57 -2.77
CA VAL A 136 1.35 15.47 -3.30
C VAL A 136 0.91 16.16 -4.59
N ALA A 137 0.16 15.47 -5.45
CA ALA A 137 -0.34 16.01 -6.72
C ALA A 137 -1.47 17.04 -6.56
N ALA A 138 -2.12 17.10 -5.39
CA ALA A 138 -3.22 18.02 -5.13
C ALA A 138 -2.74 19.48 -5.06
N ASP A 139 -3.46 20.40 -5.72
CA ASP A 139 -3.15 21.83 -5.71
C ASP A 139 -3.52 22.48 -4.37
N ARG A 140 -2.53 22.60 -3.48
CA ARG A 140 -2.70 23.19 -2.15
C ARG A 140 -2.80 24.72 -2.16
N ALA A 141 -2.75 25.38 -3.31
CA ALA A 141 -3.16 26.79 -3.40
C ALA A 141 -4.68 26.96 -3.25
N LEU A 142 -5.45 25.89 -3.50
CA LEU A 142 -6.91 25.88 -3.39
C LEU A 142 -7.34 25.18 -2.10
N ALA A 143 -8.36 25.73 -1.43
CA ALA A 143 -8.93 25.13 -0.22
C ALA A 143 -9.47 23.70 -0.45
N THR A 144 -9.90 23.39 -1.68
CA THR A 144 -10.30 22.05 -2.10
C THR A 144 -9.10 21.11 -2.19
N GLY A 145 -7.98 21.53 -2.79
CA GLY A 145 -6.77 20.72 -2.89
C GLY A 145 -6.10 20.48 -1.54
N ILE A 146 -6.12 21.43 -0.61
CA ILE A 146 -5.67 21.21 0.78
C ILE A 146 -6.50 20.10 1.45
N LYS A 147 -7.82 20.10 1.25
CA LYS A 147 -8.70 19.03 1.78
C LYS A 147 -8.37 17.68 1.16
N VAL A 148 -8.17 17.63 -0.16
CA VAL A 148 -7.78 16.40 -0.87
C VAL A 148 -6.44 15.89 -0.32
N ALA A 149 -5.41 16.73 -0.27
CA ALA A 149 -4.09 16.37 0.26
C ALA A 149 -4.18 15.81 1.69
N CYS A 150 -4.88 16.52 2.58
CA CYS A 150 -5.07 16.09 3.96
C CYS A 150 -5.78 14.73 4.04
N SER A 151 -6.88 14.55 3.29
CA SER A 151 -7.64 13.29 3.29
C SER A 151 -6.85 12.12 2.71
N SER A 152 -6.06 12.36 1.66
CA SER A 152 -5.24 11.35 1.01
C SER A 152 -4.06 10.92 1.87
N PHE A 153 -3.40 11.84 2.59
CA PHE A 153 -2.39 11.49 3.59
C PHE A 153 -2.98 10.73 4.78
N GLN A 154 -4.17 11.09 5.26
CA GLN A 154 -4.85 10.32 6.30
C GLN A 154 -5.21 8.91 5.82
N ALA A 155 -5.66 8.77 4.57
CA ALA A 155 -5.93 7.47 3.96
C ALA A 155 -4.65 6.63 3.85
N ALA A 156 -3.54 7.23 3.40
CA ALA A 156 -2.24 6.56 3.35
C ALA A 156 -1.78 6.08 4.74
N ALA A 157 -1.93 6.94 5.77
CA ALA A 157 -1.64 6.57 7.14
C ALA A 157 -2.48 5.38 7.61
N GLY A 158 -3.79 5.40 7.35
CA GLY A 158 -4.70 4.30 7.69
C GLY A 158 -4.33 3.00 6.98
N THR A 159 -3.93 3.07 5.71
CA THR A 159 -3.46 1.90 4.95
C THR A 159 -2.19 1.31 5.56
N PHE A 160 -1.20 2.14 5.91
CA PHE A 160 0.03 1.67 6.57
C PHE A 160 -0.21 1.15 7.99
N ALA A 161 -1.12 1.75 8.75
CA ALA A 161 -1.55 1.23 10.04
C ALA A 161 -2.19 -0.16 9.90
N PHE A 162 -3.07 -0.33 8.91
CA PHE A 162 -3.69 -1.61 8.63
C PHE A 162 -2.66 -2.68 8.23
N LEU A 163 -1.70 -2.33 7.36
CA LEU A 163 -0.58 -3.19 6.97
C LEU A 163 0.21 -3.65 8.21
N LYS A 164 0.62 -2.70 9.05
CA LYS A 164 1.36 -2.94 10.30
C LYS A 164 0.63 -3.92 11.22
N ASP A 165 -0.64 -3.66 11.51
CA ASP A 165 -1.38 -4.38 12.56
C ASP A 165 -1.91 -5.75 12.10
N ASN A 166 -2.15 -5.94 10.79
CA ASN A 166 -2.89 -7.12 10.30
C ASN A 166 -2.10 -8.03 9.36
N VAL A 167 -1.12 -7.51 8.62
CA VAL A 167 -0.50 -8.24 7.49
C VAL A 167 1.02 -8.39 7.62
N SER A 168 1.72 -7.36 8.11
CA SER A 168 3.20 -7.33 8.18
C SER A 168 3.80 -8.53 8.89
N VAL A 169 3.26 -8.95 10.03
CA VAL A 169 3.77 -10.10 10.79
C VAL A 169 3.72 -11.38 9.96
N LYS A 170 2.60 -11.63 9.27
CA LYS A 170 2.41 -12.84 8.45
C LYS A 170 3.27 -12.82 7.18
N ALA A 171 3.50 -11.63 6.61
CA ALA A 171 4.32 -11.44 5.41
C ALA A 171 5.82 -11.53 5.67
N VAL A 172 6.30 -11.35 6.91
CA VAL A 172 7.75 -11.36 7.23
C VAL A 172 8.26 -12.73 7.72
N ILE A 173 7.38 -13.63 8.18
CA ILE A 173 7.75 -14.94 8.76
C ILE A 173 8.11 -16.01 7.70
N GLY A 174 7.97 -15.72 6.39
CA GLY A 174 8.19 -16.71 5.34
C GLY A 174 9.67 -17.07 5.06
N PRO A 175 9.96 -18.30 4.59
CA PRO A 175 11.32 -18.82 4.37
C PRO A 175 12.12 -18.16 3.24
N GLY A 176 11.57 -17.16 2.52
CA GLY A 176 12.18 -16.58 1.31
C GLY A 176 12.63 -15.11 1.42
N GLY A 177 12.99 -14.67 2.63
CA GLY A 177 13.64 -13.39 2.90
C GLY A 177 12.76 -12.38 3.63
N SER A 178 13.39 -11.52 4.44
CA SER A 178 12.70 -10.48 5.20
C SER A 178 12.36 -9.30 4.29
N ALA A 179 11.06 -9.09 4.04
CA ALA A 179 10.55 -7.87 3.44
C ALA A 179 10.63 -6.71 4.45
N VAL A 180 11.84 -6.18 4.66
CA VAL A 180 12.12 -5.17 5.70
C VAL A 180 11.33 -3.89 5.47
N ASP A 181 11.08 -3.53 4.22
CA ASP A 181 10.26 -2.39 3.82
C ASP A 181 8.76 -2.55 4.15
N MET A 182 8.30 -3.78 4.39
CA MET A 182 6.93 -4.11 4.83
C MET A 182 6.87 -4.58 6.28
N SER A 183 7.96 -4.40 7.06
CA SER A 183 7.97 -4.74 8.48
C SER A 183 7.03 -3.84 9.29
N THR A 184 6.67 -4.28 10.49
CA THR A 184 5.86 -3.51 11.45
C THR A 184 6.49 -2.15 11.78
N GLU A 185 7.81 -2.10 11.89
CA GLU A 185 8.55 -0.87 12.18
C GLU A 185 8.51 0.09 10.99
N CYS A 186 8.68 -0.44 9.78
CA CYS A 186 8.64 0.35 8.56
C CYS A 186 7.24 0.90 8.29
N ALA A 187 6.22 0.05 8.34
CA ALA A 187 4.83 0.46 8.16
C ALA A 187 4.42 1.50 9.24
N GLY A 188 4.81 1.30 10.50
CA GLY A 188 4.55 2.26 11.57
C GLY A 188 5.33 3.58 11.46
N MET A 189 6.46 3.60 10.77
CA MET A 189 7.15 4.84 10.42
C MET A 189 6.42 5.58 9.30
N LEU A 190 6.03 4.87 8.24
CA LEU A 190 5.29 5.43 7.10
C LEU A 190 3.94 5.99 7.55
N GLU A 191 3.21 5.27 8.40
CA GLU A 191 1.99 5.77 9.05
C GLU A 191 2.21 7.13 9.72
N ARG A 192 3.24 7.24 10.57
CA ARG A 192 3.54 8.50 11.29
C ARG A 192 3.94 9.62 10.35
N LEU A 193 4.73 9.32 9.31
CA LEU A 193 5.10 10.27 8.27
C LEU A 193 3.86 10.83 7.57
N MET A 194 2.95 9.95 7.13
CA MET A 194 1.72 10.36 6.48
C MET A 194 0.83 11.22 7.41
N LEU A 195 0.73 10.87 8.70
CA LEU A 195 0.01 11.70 9.69
C LEU A 195 0.63 13.09 9.89
N ALA A 196 1.96 13.19 9.91
CA ALA A 196 2.65 14.47 10.02
C ALA A 196 2.31 15.39 8.84
N GLN A 197 2.37 14.85 7.62
CA GLN A 197 2.03 15.59 6.39
C GLN A 197 0.54 15.96 6.31
N ALA A 198 -0.35 15.08 6.79
CA ALA A 198 -1.77 15.39 6.92
C ALA A 198 -2.02 16.56 7.89
N GLN A 199 -1.30 16.58 9.03
CA GLN A 199 -1.41 17.66 10.01
C GLN A 199 -0.87 18.98 9.47
N GLU A 200 0.16 18.94 8.63
CA GLU A 200 0.71 20.10 7.95
C GLU A 200 -0.28 20.67 6.91
N CYS A 201 -0.93 19.81 6.11
CA CYS A 201 -2.03 20.25 5.24
C CYS A 201 -3.17 20.89 6.06
N PHE A 202 -3.48 20.32 7.23
CA PHE A 202 -4.50 20.90 8.11
C PHE A 202 -4.08 22.26 8.68
N PHE A 203 -2.79 22.45 8.95
CA PHE A 203 -2.25 23.76 9.35
C PHE A 203 -2.42 24.80 8.24
N GLU A 204 -2.05 24.47 6.99
CA GLU A 204 -2.26 25.33 5.81
C GLU A 204 -3.74 25.75 5.68
N LYS A 205 -4.66 24.81 5.90
CA LYS A 205 -6.10 25.08 5.90
C LYS A 205 -6.51 26.09 6.96
N VAL A 206 -6.07 25.89 8.21
CA VAL A 206 -6.45 26.75 9.35
C VAL A 206 -5.91 28.18 9.17
N ILE A 207 -4.73 28.32 8.57
CA ILE A 207 -4.17 29.63 8.20
C ILE A 207 -5.00 30.28 7.09
N THR A 208 -5.34 29.52 6.04
CA THR A 208 -6.19 30.01 4.93
C THR A 208 -7.57 30.44 5.42
N ASP A 209 -8.17 29.69 6.34
CA ASP A 209 -9.46 29.99 6.96
C ASP A 209 -9.40 31.15 7.98
N SER A 210 -8.24 31.81 8.14
CA SER A 210 -8.02 32.93 9.07
C SER A 210 -8.48 32.64 10.51
N LYS A 211 -8.21 31.42 10.99
CA LYS A 211 -8.54 31.04 12.37
C LYS A 211 -7.67 31.79 13.38
N SER A 212 -8.06 31.73 14.66
CA SER A 212 -7.38 32.48 15.71
C SER A 212 -5.88 32.10 15.82
N PRO A 213 -4.98 33.07 16.08
CA PRO A 213 -3.55 32.81 16.22
C PRO A 213 -3.23 31.75 17.28
N GLY A 214 -4.04 31.68 18.35
CA GLY A 214 -3.90 30.66 19.40
C GLY A 214 -4.24 29.24 18.95
N LEU A 215 -5.13 29.06 17.96
CA LEU A 215 -5.37 27.76 17.35
C LEU A 215 -4.23 27.41 16.38
N CYS A 216 -3.82 28.36 15.54
CA CYS A 216 -2.73 28.18 14.59
C CYS A 216 -1.42 27.76 15.29
N SER A 217 -1.06 28.41 16.40
CA SER A 217 0.16 28.09 17.14
C SER A 217 0.15 26.69 17.75
N LYS A 218 -1.01 26.24 18.28
CA LYS A 218 -1.18 24.88 18.81
C LYS A 218 -1.00 23.82 17.71
N ILE A 219 -1.56 24.08 16.54
CA ILE A 219 -1.46 23.17 15.39
C ILE A 219 -0.02 23.15 14.85
N ALA A 220 0.62 24.31 14.68
CA ALA A 220 2.03 24.38 14.25
C ALA A 220 2.95 23.62 15.21
N ARG A 221 2.74 23.76 16.53
CA ARG A 221 3.48 22.98 17.55
C ARG A 221 3.26 21.48 17.38
N GLN A 222 2.04 21.06 17.07
CA GLN A 222 1.73 19.64 16.84
C GLN A 222 2.43 19.11 15.59
N VAL A 223 2.44 19.86 14.48
CA VAL A 223 3.18 19.51 13.25
C VAL A 223 4.66 19.29 13.58
N SER A 224 5.29 20.26 14.24
CA SER A 224 6.70 20.16 14.65
C SER A 224 6.96 18.94 15.54
N THR A 225 6.09 18.68 16.51
CA THR A 225 6.19 17.51 17.41
C THR A 225 6.11 16.19 16.65
N LEU A 226 5.24 16.09 15.64
CA LEU A 226 5.11 14.89 14.82
C LEU A 226 6.38 14.65 14.00
N PHE A 227 6.88 15.65 13.27
CA PHE A 227 8.11 15.49 12.48
C PHE A 227 9.33 15.18 13.33
N ILE A 228 9.50 15.83 14.50
CA ILE A 228 10.61 15.54 15.43
C ILE A 228 10.59 14.08 15.89
N LYS A 229 9.41 13.50 16.14
CA LYS A 229 9.29 12.09 16.53
C LYS A 229 9.65 11.11 15.42
N ILE A 230 9.62 11.55 14.17
CA ILE A 230 9.86 10.71 13.00
C ILE A 230 11.31 10.79 12.54
N LEU A 231 12.00 11.92 12.74
CA LEU A 231 13.40 12.15 12.35
C LEU A 231 14.37 11.03 12.77
N PRO A 232 14.38 10.53 14.04
CA PRO A 232 15.28 9.45 14.45
C PRO A 232 15.07 8.14 13.67
N VAL A 233 13.85 7.93 13.16
CA VAL A 233 13.46 6.72 12.42
C VAL A 233 13.79 6.85 10.93
N LEU A 234 13.69 8.07 10.38
CA LEU A 234 14.01 8.39 8.98
C LEU A 234 15.51 8.31 8.67
N SER A 235 16.35 8.83 9.57
CA SER A 235 17.81 8.90 9.40
C SER A 235 18.49 7.54 9.19
N PHE A 236 17.77 6.43 9.41
CA PHE A 236 18.32 5.09 9.31
C PHE A 236 17.99 4.34 8.01
N LYS A 237 16.98 4.71 7.20
CA LYS A 237 16.43 3.73 6.22
C LYS A 237 15.86 4.18 4.86
N ILE A 238 15.64 5.46 4.52
CA ILE A 238 14.85 5.78 3.29
C ILE A 238 15.44 6.93 2.45
N VAL A 239 15.39 6.75 1.11
CA VAL A 239 15.51 7.80 0.10
C VAL A 239 14.11 8.25 -0.30
N PHE A 240 13.82 9.55 -0.19
CA PHE A 240 12.59 10.18 -0.69
C PHE A 240 12.88 10.92 -2.01
N VAL A 241 11.85 11.17 -2.81
CA VAL A 241 11.91 12.08 -3.98
C VAL A 241 11.61 13.50 -3.55
#